data_AF-A0A355CG61-F1
#
_entry.id   AF-A0A355CG61-F1
#
_cell.length_a   1.000
_cell.length_b   1.000
_cell.length_c   1.000
_cell.angle_alpha   90.00
_cell.angle_beta   90.00
_cell.angle_gamma   90.00
#
_symmetry.space_group_name_H-M   'P 1'
#
loop_
_entity.id
_entity.type
_entity.pdbx_description
1 polymer ?
#
loop_
_entity_poly.entity_id
_entity_poly.type
_entity_poly.pdbx_seq_one_letter_code
_entity_poly.pdbx_strand_id
1 'polypeptide(L)'
;MSYSEYANQGQAQLMTLLKEKLAASLWKEANQLTKVLMLKTSSRKDGDYLYLDIDSFPEKEIQEIDRLWLDHSGSYFGFSAQKAIYNRENYQQFITNVGWYKGDSWLNYDDLFSWESALKGHLPYCGWYFWQGVYAPSTSTHLSSSHKHSHQPHYHAPHRHDSGGGAAGAAGLAAAALAAAPWVIGAAAVGGAGYLIYREVTKDERKRKERLEKEEEERQERQQRLEAENKVEKNIGALLALV
;
A
#
# COMPACT_ATOMS: atom_id res chain seq x y z
N MET A 1 15.74 -14.26 9.02
CA MET A 1 15.10 -15.58 8.96
C MET A 1 13.85 -15.43 8.09
N SER A 2 13.71 -16.21 7.02
CA SER A 2 12.62 -16.05 6.05
C SER A 2 11.34 -16.74 6.54
N TYR A 3 10.17 -16.35 6.00
CA TYR A 3 8.90 -16.98 6.35
C TYR A 3 8.91 -18.50 6.12
N SER A 4 9.60 -18.97 5.09
CA SER A 4 9.72 -20.39 4.77
C SER A 4 10.47 -21.19 5.83
N GLU A 5 11.44 -20.59 6.53
CA GLU A 5 12.17 -21.26 7.61
C GLU A 5 11.26 -21.56 8.80
N TYR A 6 10.37 -20.63 9.15
CA TYR A 6 9.43 -20.83 10.25
C TYR A 6 8.18 -21.63 9.88
N ALA A 7 7.74 -21.59 8.61
CA ALA A 7 6.59 -22.36 8.13
C ALA A 7 6.75 -23.87 8.40
N ASN A 8 7.99 -24.36 8.41
CA ASN A 8 8.34 -25.75 8.67
C ASN A 8 8.37 -26.13 10.16
N GLN A 9 8.37 -25.17 11.09
CA GLN A 9 8.42 -25.44 12.53
C GLN A 9 7.02 -25.64 13.12
N GLY A 10 6.85 -26.58 14.05
CA GLY A 10 5.56 -26.79 14.73
C GLY A 10 5.12 -25.58 15.58
N GLN A 11 3.82 -25.39 15.80
CA GLN A 11 3.31 -24.29 16.64
C GLN A 11 3.93 -24.27 18.05
N ALA A 12 4.05 -25.43 18.69
CA ALA A 12 4.70 -25.55 20.01
C ALA A 12 6.18 -25.16 19.99
N GLN A 13 6.90 -25.43 18.89
CA GLN A 13 8.29 -25.00 18.71
C GLN A 13 8.35 -23.47 18.59
N LEU A 14 7.49 -22.88 17.75
CA LEU A 14 7.41 -21.42 17.59
C LEU A 14 7.04 -20.70 18.89
N MET A 15 6.13 -21.26 19.69
CA MET A 15 5.78 -20.71 21.00
C MET A 15 6.96 -20.76 21.98
N THR A 16 7.73 -21.86 21.96
CA THR A 16 8.97 -21.99 22.76
C THR A 16 10.01 -20.97 22.32
N LEU A 17 10.24 -20.83 21.02
CA LEU A 17 11.15 -19.81 20.48
C LEU A 17 10.71 -18.38 20.85
N LEU A 18 9.41 -18.09 20.80
CA LEU A 18 8.88 -16.78 21.21
C LEU A 18 9.25 -16.49 22.67
N LYS A 19 9.00 -17.44 23.57
CA LYS A 19 9.36 -17.34 24.98
C LYS A 19 10.86 -17.11 25.17
N GLU A 20 11.72 -17.83 24.45
CA GLU A 20 13.18 -17.64 24.51
C GLU A 20 13.61 -16.25 24.06
N LYS A 21 13.04 -15.73 22.95
CA LYS A 21 13.38 -14.38 22.46
C LYS A 21 12.90 -13.29 23.41
N LEU A 22 11.71 -13.45 24.00
CA LEU A 22 11.19 -12.53 25.00
C LEU A 22 12.04 -12.53 26.28
N ALA A 23 12.43 -13.69 26.78
CA ALA A 23 13.31 -13.82 27.94
C ALA A 23 14.69 -13.17 27.73
N ALA A 24 15.18 -13.17 26.48
CA ALA A 24 16.42 -12.51 26.10
C ALA A 24 16.25 -11.03 25.70
N SER A 25 15.04 -10.46 25.82
CA SER A 25 14.70 -9.11 25.38
C SER A 25 15.04 -8.83 23.90
N LEU A 26 15.02 -9.87 23.06
CA LEU A 26 15.20 -9.79 21.62
C LEU A 26 13.87 -9.40 20.96
N TRP A 27 13.47 -8.14 21.15
CA TRP A 27 12.13 -7.63 20.84
C TRP A 27 11.77 -7.70 19.36
N LYS A 28 12.75 -7.47 18.47
CA LYS A 28 12.54 -7.50 17.01
C LYS A 28 12.22 -8.92 16.55
N GLU A 29 13.00 -9.88 17.01
CA GLU A 29 12.83 -11.30 16.72
C GLU A 29 11.54 -11.84 17.33
N ALA A 30 11.23 -11.46 18.58
CA ALA A 30 9.97 -11.83 19.23
C ALA A 30 8.76 -11.30 18.44
N ASN A 31 8.80 -10.05 17.98
CA ASN A 31 7.74 -9.44 17.18
C ASN A 31 7.54 -10.15 15.83
N GLN A 32 8.64 -10.50 15.15
CA GLN A 32 8.58 -11.30 13.92
C GLN A 32 7.97 -12.68 14.17
N LEU A 33 8.38 -13.36 15.23
CA LEU A 33 7.84 -14.66 15.64
C LEU A 33 6.34 -14.58 15.97
N THR A 34 5.89 -13.50 16.62
CA THR A 34 4.45 -13.29 16.87
C THR A 34 3.66 -13.22 15.56
N LYS A 35 4.10 -12.45 14.55
CA LYS A 35 3.41 -12.40 13.24
C LYS A 35 3.39 -13.78 12.56
N VAL A 36 4.50 -14.51 12.61
CA VAL A 36 4.61 -15.85 12.03
C VAL A 36 3.67 -16.85 12.70
N LEU A 37 3.64 -16.86 14.03
CA LEU A 37 2.78 -17.76 14.79
C LEU A 37 1.30 -17.49 14.48
N MET A 38 0.91 -16.22 14.43
CA MET A 38 -0.43 -15.77 14.06
C MET A 38 -0.81 -16.11 12.62
N LEU A 39 0.13 -16.00 11.66
CA LEU A 39 -0.07 -16.46 10.29
C LEU A 39 -0.26 -17.98 10.24
N LYS A 40 0.47 -18.74 11.06
CA LYS A 40 0.35 -20.19 11.08
C LYS A 40 -0.98 -20.68 11.65
N THR A 41 -1.57 -19.96 12.60
CA THR A 41 -2.86 -20.32 13.22
C THR A 41 -4.04 -19.83 12.40
N SER A 42 -3.90 -18.68 11.72
CA SER A 42 -5.03 -17.87 11.28
C SER A 42 -4.70 -17.12 10.00
N SER A 43 -4.32 -17.87 8.98
CA SER A 43 -4.08 -17.33 7.65
C SER A 43 -5.17 -17.67 6.65
N ARG A 44 -5.37 -16.75 5.72
CA ARG A 44 -5.94 -17.05 4.39
C ARG A 44 -4.87 -16.91 3.32
N LYS A 45 -4.95 -17.75 2.29
CA LYS A 45 -4.06 -17.70 1.12
C LYS A 45 -4.76 -17.01 -0.05
N ASP A 46 -4.04 -16.14 -0.74
CA ASP A 46 -4.48 -15.50 -1.98
C ASP A 46 -3.29 -15.45 -2.95
N GLY A 47 -3.37 -16.24 -4.02
CA GLY A 47 -2.24 -16.51 -4.91
C GLY A 47 -1.03 -17.06 -4.15
N ASP A 48 0.12 -16.40 -4.31
CA ASP A 48 1.37 -16.72 -3.62
C ASP A 48 1.55 -15.97 -2.29
N TYR A 49 0.51 -15.30 -1.79
CA TYR A 49 0.58 -14.50 -0.57
C TYR A 49 -0.28 -15.10 0.54
N LEU A 50 0.23 -14.96 1.77
CA LEU A 50 -0.46 -15.34 2.99
C LEU A 50 -0.81 -14.11 3.81
N TYR A 51 -2.08 -14.00 4.19
CA TYR A 51 -2.60 -12.87 4.96
C TYR A 51 -3.17 -13.35 6.29
N LEU A 52 -3.04 -12.52 7.32
CA LEU A 52 -3.74 -12.73 8.58
C LEU A 52 -5.25 -12.61 8.36
N ASP A 53 -5.96 -13.54 8.97
CA ASP A 53 -7.41 -13.62 8.95
C ASP A 53 -7.96 -13.49 10.36
N ILE A 54 -8.45 -12.29 10.67
CA ILE A 54 -8.84 -11.87 12.02
C ILE A 54 -9.98 -12.74 12.58
N ASP A 55 -10.90 -13.15 11.72
CA ASP A 55 -12.06 -13.96 12.08
C ASP A 55 -11.68 -15.42 12.40
N SER A 56 -10.48 -15.84 12.01
CA SER A 56 -9.94 -17.20 12.20
C SER A 56 -8.96 -17.29 13.37
N PHE A 57 -8.83 -16.26 14.22
CA PHE A 57 -7.94 -16.32 15.38
C PHE A 57 -8.47 -17.21 16.49
N PRO A 58 -7.70 -18.23 16.91
CA PRO A 58 -8.08 -19.01 18.06
C PRO A 58 -7.70 -18.22 19.33
N GLU A 59 -8.72 -17.88 20.11
CA GLU A 59 -8.63 -16.97 21.26
C GLU A 59 -7.56 -17.39 22.28
N LYS A 60 -7.45 -18.71 22.55
CA LYS A 60 -6.52 -19.25 23.54
C LYS A 60 -5.06 -18.98 23.17
N GLU A 61 -4.70 -19.16 21.91
CA GLU A 61 -3.35 -18.94 21.40
C GLU A 61 -2.99 -17.46 21.44
N ILE A 62 -3.94 -16.56 21.14
CA ILE A 62 -3.72 -15.11 21.26
C ILE A 62 -3.51 -14.71 22.72
N GLN A 63 -4.32 -15.24 23.64
CA GLN A 63 -4.15 -15.03 25.08
C GLN A 63 -2.81 -15.59 25.60
N GLU A 64 -2.34 -16.71 25.06
CA GLU A 64 -1.03 -17.28 25.43
C GLU A 64 0.12 -16.40 24.93
N ILE A 65 0.06 -15.93 23.68
CA ILE A 65 1.02 -14.96 23.13
C ILE A 65 1.05 -13.70 24.00
N ASP A 66 -0.12 -13.14 24.31
CA ASP A 66 -0.23 -11.93 25.12
C ASP A 66 0.36 -12.11 26.51
N ARG A 67 0.07 -13.24 27.18
CA ARG A 67 0.65 -13.57 28.48
C ARG A 67 2.18 -13.59 28.43
N LEU A 68 2.77 -14.22 27.42
CA LEU A 68 4.24 -14.24 27.27
C LEU A 68 4.81 -12.83 27.15
N TRP A 69 4.17 -11.96 26.37
CA TRP A 69 4.61 -10.56 26.23
C TRP A 69 4.51 -9.80 27.55
N LEU A 70 3.41 -9.94 28.29
CA LEU A 70 3.22 -9.31 29.60
C LEU A 70 4.28 -9.79 30.60
N ASP A 71 4.44 -11.11 30.74
CA ASP A 71 5.33 -11.73 31.73
C ASP A 71 6.79 -11.30 31.54
N HIS A 72 7.25 -11.25 30.28
CA HIS A 72 8.65 -10.94 29.95
C HIS A 72 8.95 -9.45 29.79
N SER A 73 7.93 -8.58 29.74
CA SER A 73 8.09 -7.13 29.66
C SER A 73 7.70 -6.39 30.94
N GLY A 74 7.28 -7.10 31.99
CA GLY A 74 6.72 -6.46 33.20
C GLY A 74 5.42 -5.71 32.90
N SER A 75 4.57 -6.28 32.05
CA SER A 75 3.30 -5.69 31.58
C SER A 75 3.45 -4.40 30.77
N TYR A 76 4.66 -4.12 30.27
CA TYR A 76 4.94 -2.94 29.46
C TYR A 76 4.54 -3.14 27.99
N PHE A 77 4.68 -4.36 27.48
CA PHE A 77 4.27 -4.80 26.15
C PHE A 77 3.22 -5.91 26.24
N GLY A 78 2.45 -6.08 25.18
CA GLY A 78 1.31 -7.00 25.09
C GLY A 78 0.11 -6.37 24.39
N PHE A 79 -0.72 -7.21 23.79
CA PHE A 79 -2.03 -6.80 23.29
C PHE A 79 -2.93 -6.31 24.44
N SER A 80 -2.85 -6.89 25.64
CA SER A 80 -3.55 -6.33 26.82
C SER A 80 -3.05 -4.94 27.20
N ALA A 81 -1.74 -4.69 27.06
CA ALA A 81 -1.17 -3.36 27.29
C ALA A 81 -1.68 -2.35 26.24
N GLN A 82 -1.82 -2.77 24.98
CA GLN A 82 -2.44 -1.97 23.92
C GLN A 82 -3.93 -1.72 24.17
N LYS A 83 -4.67 -2.76 24.58
CA LYS A 83 -6.09 -2.66 24.91
C LYS A 83 -6.36 -1.64 26.01
N ALA A 84 -5.48 -1.54 27.01
CA ALA A 84 -5.57 -0.53 28.06
C ALA A 84 -5.39 0.91 27.56
N ILE A 85 -4.77 1.10 26.39
CA ILE A 85 -4.55 2.42 25.75
C ILE A 85 -5.58 2.67 24.65
N TYR A 86 -6.18 1.62 24.11
CA TYR A 86 -7.09 1.67 22.97
C TYR A 86 -8.33 2.51 23.26
N ASN A 87 -8.51 3.54 22.44
CA ASN A 87 -9.71 4.36 22.42
C ASN A 87 -10.28 4.37 21.01
N ARG A 88 -11.43 3.72 20.83
CA ARG A 88 -12.12 3.64 19.54
C ARG A 88 -12.59 5.00 19.02
N GLU A 89 -12.93 5.93 19.91
CA GLU A 89 -13.36 7.28 19.53
C GLU A 89 -12.19 8.15 19.06
N ASN A 90 -10.96 7.75 19.38
CA ASN A 90 -9.76 8.48 19.01
C ASN A 90 -8.62 7.52 18.61
N TYR A 91 -8.83 6.79 17.51
CA TYR A 91 -7.88 5.83 16.98
C TYR A 91 -6.51 6.46 16.64
N GLN A 92 -6.50 7.69 16.11
CA GLN A 92 -5.27 8.44 15.82
C GLN A 92 -4.43 8.70 17.09
N GLN A 93 -5.09 9.07 18.20
CA GLN A 93 -4.40 9.20 19.48
C GLN A 93 -3.88 7.86 19.99
N PHE A 94 -4.63 6.77 19.79
CA PHE A 94 -4.17 5.43 20.15
C PHE A 94 -2.88 5.06 19.43
N ILE A 95 -2.84 5.12 18.08
CA ILE A 95 -1.65 4.74 17.30
C ILE A 95 -0.45 5.66 17.58
N THR A 96 -0.70 6.92 17.96
CA THR A 96 0.34 7.84 18.43
C THR A 96 0.86 7.46 19.82
N ASN A 97 -0.02 7.10 20.76
CA ASN A 97 0.33 6.76 22.14
C ASN A 97 1.10 5.44 22.24
N VAL A 98 0.82 4.48 21.37
CA VAL A 98 1.63 3.25 21.26
C VAL A 98 2.86 3.46 20.38
N GLY A 99 3.04 4.63 19.76
CA GLY A 99 4.25 5.00 19.03
C GLY A 99 4.36 4.41 17.63
N TRP A 100 3.24 4.11 16.96
CA TRP A 100 3.23 3.57 15.59
C TRP A 100 3.06 4.64 14.51
N TYR A 101 2.69 5.85 14.91
CA TYR A 101 2.37 6.95 14.00
C TYR A 101 3.09 8.23 14.43
N LYS A 102 3.82 8.87 13.50
CA LYS A 102 4.62 10.08 13.74
C LYS A 102 4.67 10.93 12.48
N GLY A 103 4.45 12.23 12.62
CA GLY A 103 4.54 13.19 11.50
C GLY A 103 3.61 12.83 10.33
N ASP A 104 2.35 12.51 10.64
CA ASP A 104 1.32 12.15 9.67
C ASP A 104 1.60 10.89 8.84
N SER A 105 2.43 9.99 9.38
CA SER A 105 2.79 8.72 8.74
C SER A 105 2.97 7.58 9.74
N TRP A 106 2.70 6.36 9.27
CA TRP A 106 3.09 5.15 9.99
C TRP A 106 4.61 5.04 10.03
N LEU A 107 5.16 4.62 11.16
CA LEU A 107 6.59 4.32 11.24
C LEU A 107 6.92 3.11 10.36
N ASN A 108 8.05 3.18 9.64
CA ASN A 108 8.56 2.00 8.96
C ASN A 108 8.92 0.92 9.97
N TYR A 109 8.88 -0.33 9.54
CA TYR A 109 9.10 -1.46 10.44
C TYR A 109 10.46 -1.43 11.17
N ASP A 110 11.52 -0.97 10.50
CA ASP A 110 12.84 -0.87 11.13
C ASP A 110 12.91 0.26 12.17
N ASP A 111 12.13 1.34 11.98
CA ASP A 111 12.08 2.49 12.89
C ASP A 111 11.36 2.18 14.20
N LEU A 112 10.49 1.15 14.22
CA LEU A 112 9.81 0.64 15.43
C LEU A 112 10.79 0.22 16.52
N PHE A 113 12.01 -0.19 16.17
CA PHE A 113 12.99 -0.71 17.13
C PHE A 113 14.07 0.31 17.51
N SER A 114 13.86 1.59 17.20
CA SER A 114 14.68 2.69 17.69
C SER A 114 14.44 2.91 19.20
N TRP A 115 15.52 3.02 19.98
CA TRP A 115 15.49 3.06 21.45
C TRP A 115 14.72 4.26 22.05
N GLU A 116 14.49 5.32 21.26
CA GLU A 116 13.73 6.51 21.65
C GLU A 116 12.20 6.30 21.60
N SER A 117 11.72 5.14 21.12
CA SER A 117 10.32 4.93 20.71
C SER A 117 9.53 3.92 21.54
N ALA A 118 10.14 3.26 22.54
CA ALA A 118 9.50 2.18 23.30
C ALA A 118 8.46 2.70 24.31
N LEU A 119 7.28 3.06 23.82
CA LEU A 119 6.11 3.42 24.63
C LEU A 119 5.39 2.16 25.14
N LYS A 120 4.61 2.31 26.21
CA LYS A 120 3.77 1.22 26.70
C LYS A 120 2.83 0.74 25.58
N GLY A 121 2.72 -0.58 25.42
CA GLY A 121 1.92 -1.19 24.36
C GLY A 121 2.54 -1.11 22.96
N HIS A 122 3.76 -0.60 22.79
CA HIS A 122 4.39 -0.49 21.47
C HIS A 122 4.54 -1.84 20.76
N LEU A 123 4.76 -2.92 21.52
CA LEU A 123 4.87 -4.28 21.01
C LEU A 123 3.83 -5.21 21.66
N PRO A 124 3.42 -6.30 20.98
CA PRO A 124 3.73 -6.64 19.59
C PRO A 124 3.10 -5.66 18.59
N TYR A 125 3.79 -5.32 17.51
CA TYR A 125 3.28 -4.41 16.49
C TYR A 125 2.10 -5.04 15.74
N CYS A 126 0.91 -4.43 15.82
CA CYS A 126 -0.26 -4.84 15.03
C CYS A 126 -0.82 -3.74 14.12
N GLY A 127 0.03 -2.77 13.75
CA GLY A 127 -0.30 -1.66 12.83
C GLY A 127 -0.27 -2.02 11.34
N TRP A 128 -0.10 -1.01 10.49
CA TRP A 128 -0.19 -1.10 9.02
C TRP A 128 0.51 -2.33 8.39
N TYR A 129 1.82 -2.50 8.61
CA TYR A 129 2.60 -3.59 8.00
C TYR A 129 2.29 -4.99 8.56
N PHE A 130 1.63 -5.07 9.72
CA PHE A 130 1.30 -6.35 10.34
C PHE A 130 0.29 -7.13 9.50
N TRP A 131 -0.70 -6.43 8.93
CA TRP A 131 -1.79 -7.02 8.13
C TRP A 131 -1.46 -7.22 6.66
N GLN A 132 -0.29 -6.73 6.21
CA GLN A 132 0.19 -6.97 4.85
C GLN A 132 0.60 -8.43 4.66
N GLY A 133 0.30 -8.95 3.47
CA GLY A 133 0.59 -10.32 3.09
C GLY A 133 2.08 -10.62 3.06
N VAL A 134 2.43 -11.86 3.36
CA VAL A 134 3.80 -12.37 3.25
C VAL A 134 3.86 -13.31 2.06
N TYR A 135 4.89 -13.15 1.21
CA TYR A 135 5.12 -14.02 0.07
C TYR A 135 5.45 -15.45 0.55
N ALA A 136 4.66 -16.41 0.12
CA ALA A 136 4.73 -17.82 0.46
C ALA A 136 4.46 -18.67 -0.80
N PRO A 137 5.44 -18.75 -1.73
CA PRO A 137 5.27 -19.49 -2.97
C PRO A 137 5.02 -20.96 -2.66
N SER A 138 4.18 -21.62 -3.44
CA SER A 138 4.02 -23.06 -3.35
C SER A 138 5.34 -23.75 -3.72
N THR A 139 5.86 -24.60 -2.84
CA THR A 139 6.93 -25.54 -3.19
C THR A 139 6.35 -26.65 -4.05
N SER A 140 6.03 -26.34 -5.30
CA SER A 140 5.84 -27.34 -6.36
C SER A 140 6.73 -26.96 -7.53
N THR A 141 8.04 -27.04 -7.31
CA THR A 141 8.99 -27.19 -8.41
C THR A 141 8.98 -28.65 -8.85
N HIS A 142 7.99 -29.02 -9.65
CA HIS A 142 8.26 -30.00 -10.70
C HIS A 142 8.58 -29.18 -11.95
N LEU A 143 9.88 -29.04 -12.23
CA LEU A 143 10.33 -28.56 -13.53
C LEU A 143 9.79 -29.50 -14.62
N SER A 144 9.02 -28.96 -15.55
CA SER A 144 9.15 -29.32 -16.96
C SER A 144 9.00 -28.05 -17.80
N SER A 145 10.18 -27.48 -18.06
CA SER A 145 10.65 -26.95 -19.34
C SER A 145 9.65 -26.34 -20.34
N SER A 146 10.03 -25.12 -20.73
CA SER A 146 10.00 -24.61 -22.11
C SER A 146 8.71 -23.93 -22.58
N HIS A 147 8.69 -22.60 -22.57
CA HIS A 147 8.98 -21.83 -23.79
C HIS A 147 9.11 -20.34 -23.41
N LYS A 148 10.32 -19.79 -23.56
CA LYS A 148 10.52 -18.34 -23.68
C LYS A 148 10.04 -17.94 -25.06
N HIS A 149 9.06 -17.04 -25.16
CA HIS A 149 8.93 -16.17 -26.32
C HIS A 149 8.76 -14.73 -25.83
N SER A 150 9.85 -13.98 -26.01
CA SER A 150 9.89 -12.53 -25.96
C SER A 150 9.19 -12.00 -27.20
N HIS A 151 8.19 -11.14 -27.02
CA HIS A 151 7.70 -10.28 -28.10
C HIS A 151 7.83 -8.83 -27.66
N GLN A 152 8.83 -8.16 -28.23
CA GLN A 152 8.85 -6.71 -28.38
C GLN A 152 7.81 -6.30 -29.44
N PRO A 153 7.13 -5.15 -29.28
CA PRO A 153 6.31 -4.59 -30.34
C PRO A 153 7.20 -3.93 -31.42
N HIS A 154 7.02 -4.38 -32.66
CA HIS A 154 7.57 -3.73 -33.85
C HIS A 154 6.81 -2.42 -34.14
N TYR A 155 7.51 -1.29 -34.07
CA TYR A 155 7.03 -0.04 -34.67
C TYR A 155 7.44 0.01 -36.14
N HIS A 156 6.49 0.33 -37.03
CA HIS A 156 6.76 0.73 -38.41
C HIS A 156 6.49 2.22 -38.55
N ALA A 157 7.50 2.97 -38.98
CA ALA A 157 7.38 4.35 -39.41
C ALA A 157 7.11 4.39 -40.93
N PRO A 158 6.16 5.20 -41.42
CA PRO A 158 6.02 5.43 -42.85
C PRO A 158 7.04 6.46 -43.36
N HIS A 159 7.52 6.18 -44.57
CA HIS A 159 8.48 6.94 -45.35
C HIS A 159 8.01 8.36 -45.71
N ARG A 160 8.96 9.29 -45.71
CA ARG A 160 8.89 10.59 -46.40
C ARG A 160 8.87 10.38 -47.92
N HIS A 161 8.03 11.16 -48.60
CA HIS A 161 8.33 11.63 -49.94
C HIS A 161 8.14 13.15 -49.98
N ASP A 162 9.19 13.81 -50.44
CA ASP A 162 9.27 15.23 -50.76
C ASP A 162 8.88 15.40 -52.23
N SER A 163 8.01 16.35 -52.54
CA SER A 163 8.01 17.07 -53.82
C SER A 163 7.23 18.37 -53.67
N GLY A 164 7.88 19.47 -54.07
CA GLY A 164 7.39 20.83 -53.89
C GLY A 164 6.52 21.36 -55.03
N GLY A 165 6.17 22.64 -54.90
CA GLY A 165 5.50 23.44 -55.92
C GLY A 165 4.78 24.62 -55.27
N GLY A 166 5.33 25.82 -55.43
CA GLY A 166 4.74 27.05 -54.92
C GLY A 166 3.61 27.61 -55.78
N ALA A 167 2.86 28.58 -55.24
CA ALA A 167 2.60 29.90 -55.83
C ALA A 167 1.55 30.65 -55.02
N ALA A 168 1.53 31.97 -55.22
CA ALA A 168 0.88 33.01 -54.43
C ALA A 168 -0.65 33.08 -54.54
N GLY A 169 -1.26 33.78 -53.58
CA GLY A 169 -2.63 34.31 -53.67
C GLY A 169 -3.07 35.01 -52.39
N ALA A 170 -3.14 36.34 -52.41
CA ALA A 170 -3.63 37.19 -51.33
C ALA A 170 -5.17 37.24 -51.28
N ALA A 171 -5.75 37.44 -50.08
CA ALA A 171 -6.84 38.41 -49.80
C ALA A 171 -7.58 38.11 -48.47
N GLY A 172 -7.92 39.17 -47.74
CA GLY A 172 -9.20 39.26 -47.02
C GLY A 172 -9.19 39.18 -45.49
N LEU A 173 -9.41 40.33 -44.86
CA LEU A 173 -9.76 40.49 -43.44
C LEU A 173 -11.15 39.91 -43.14
N ALA A 174 -11.30 39.18 -42.03
CA ALA A 174 -12.56 39.07 -41.31
C ALA A 174 -12.29 38.67 -39.84
N ALA A 175 -12.40 39.65 -38.96
CA ALA A 175 -12.51 39.41 -37.52
C ALA A 175 -13.92 38.86 -37.24
N ALA A 176 -14.02 37.59 -36.83
CA ALA A 176 -15.26 37.03 -36.31
C ALA A 176 -14.99 36.46 -34.91
N ALA A 177 -15.47 37.19 -33.91
CA ALA A 177 -15.64 36.67 -32.56
C ALA A 177 -16.61 35.49 -32.62
N LEU A 178 -16.17 34.29 -32.21
CA LEU A 178 -17.07 33.17 -31.96
C LEU A 178 -16.98 32.80 -30.48
N ALA A 179 -17.84 33.49 -29.73
CA ALA A 179 -18.24 33.09 -28.41
C ALA A 179 -18.90 31.69 -28.48
N ALA A 180 -18.52 30.84 -27.53
CA ALA A 180 -19.31 29.73 -27.00
C ALA A 180 -19.93 28.73 -28.00
N ALA A 181 -19.12 27.82 -28.56
CA ALA A 181 -19.61 26.54 -29.09
C ALA A 181 -18.44 25.54 -29.26
N PRO A 182 -18.39 24.41 -28.53
CA PRO A 182 -17.34 23.39 -28.66
C PRO A 182 -17.19 22.78 -30.07
N TRP A 183 -18.19 22.93 -30.94
CA TRP A 183 -18.22 22.39 -32.31
C TRP A 183 -17.68 23.33 -33.39
N VAL A 184 -17.19 24.53 -33.03
CA VAL A 184 -16.65 25.53 -33.99
C VAL A 184 -15.13 25.44 -34.17
N ILE A 185 -14.41 24.74 -33.27
CA ILE A 185 -12.94 24.66 -33.31
C ILE A 185 -12.43 23.89 -34.55
N GLY A 186 -13.30 23.13 -35.23
CA GLY A 186 -12.94 22.38 -36.43
C GLY A 186 -12.83 23.18 -37.74
N ALA A 187 -13.24 24.46 -37.80
CA ALA A 187 -13.42 25.14 -39.10
C ALA A 187 -12.67 26.47 -39.32
N ALA A 188 -11.82 26.95 -38.41
CA ALA A 188 -11.14 28.25 -38.58
C ALA A 188 -9.61 28.18 -38.46
N ALA A 189 -8.96 27.49 -39.39
CA ALA A 189 -7.53 27.63 -39.66
C ALA A 189 -7.30 28.24 -41.05
N VAL A 190 -7.78 29.48 -41.26
CA VAL A 190 -7.58 30.20 -42.53
C VAL A 190 -6.47 31.28 -42.42
N GLY A 191 -5.65 31.25 -41.37
CA GLY A 191 -4.47 32.12 -41.25
C GLY A 191 -3.64 31.88 -39.98
N GLY A 192 -2.38 32.36 -39.96
CA GLY A 192 -1.40 32.07 -38.90
C GLY A 192 -1.85 32.40 -37.48
N ALA A 193 -2.64 33.45 -37.28
CA ALA A 193 -3.21 33.79 -35.96
C ALA A 193 -4.30 32.81 -35.51
N GLY A 194 -5.15 32.30 -36.43
CA GLY A 194 -6.17 31.29 -36.13
C GLY A 194 -5.56 29.94 -35.74
N TYR A 195 -4.47 29.54 -36.41
CA TYR A 195 -3.70 28.35 -36.04
C TYR A 195 -3.03 28.46 -34.66
N LEU A 196 -2.50 29.64 -34.29
CA LEU A 196 -1.91 29.86 -32.96
C LEU A 196 -2.97 29.80 -31.85
N ILE A 197 -4.15 30.38 -32.07
CA ILE A 197 -5.28 30.30 -31.12
C ILE A 197 -5.76 28.85 -31.00
N TYR A 198 -5.97 28.15 -32.11
CA TYR A 198 -6.32 26.72 -32.12
C TYR A 198 -5.29 25.88 -31.34
N ARG A 199 -4.00 26.10 -31.57
CA ARG A 199 -2.91 25.36 -30.89
C ARG A 199 -2.85 25.66 -29.38
N GLU A 200 -3.11 26.89 -28.96
CA GLU A 200 -3.09 27.24 -27.53
C GLU A 200 -4.34 26.73 -26.81
N VAL A 201 -5.53 26.84 -27.42
CA VAL A 201 -6.79 26.27 -26.86
C VAL A 201 -6.68 24.75 -26.72
N THR A 202 -6.18 24.04 -27.73
CA THR A 202 -5.99 22.58 -27.66
C THR A 202 -4.89 22.15 -26.69
N LYS A 203 -3.93 23.04 -26.38
CA LYS A 203 -2.91 22.81 -25.35
C LYS A 203 -3.47 23.06 -23.95
N ASP A 204 -4.30 24.07 -23.77
CA ASP A 204 -4.99 24.35 -22.50
C ASP A 204 -6.04 23.28 -22.17
N GLU A 205 -6.76 22.78 -23.17
CA GLU A 205 -7.69 21.65 -23.02
C GLU A 205 -6.96 20.37 -22.60
N ARG A 206 -5.80 20.06 -23.22
CA ARG A 206 -4.98 18.90 -22.82
C ARG A 206 -4.49 19.04 -21.38
N LYS A 207 -3.91 20.18 -21.02
CA LYS A 207 -3.48 20.45 -19.63
C LYS A 207 -4.63 20.37 -18.63
N ARG A 208 -5.83 20.80 -19.03
CA ARG A 208 -7.03 20.68 -18.18
C ARG A 208 -7.43 19.22 -18.00
N LYS A 209 -7.41 18.41 -19.05
CA LYS A 209 -7.67 16.96 -18.96
C LYS A 209 -6.64 16.27 -18.08
N GLU A 210 -5.35 16.51 -18.32
CA GLU A 210 -4.25 15.96 -17.50
C GLU A 210 -4.39 16.34 -16.02
N ARG A 211 -4.78 17.60 -15.71
CA ARG A 211 -5.06 18.00 -14.31
C ARG A 211 -6.25 17.26 -13.72
N LEU A 212 -7.34 17.12 -14.47
CA LEU A 212 -8.54 16.41 -13.99
C LEU A 212 -8.27 14.92 -13.78
N GLU A 213 -7.52 14.29 -14.69
CA GLU A 213 -7.08 12.90 -14.58
C GLU A 213 -6.19 12.74 -13.33
N LYS A 214 -5.21 13.63 -13.14
CA LYS A 214 -4.37 13.61 -11.94
C LYS A 214 -5.15 13.83 -10.65
N GLU A 215 -6.10 14.77 -10.62
CA GLU A 215 -6.98 15.00 -9.47
C GLU A 215 -7.91 13.81 -9.20
N GLU A 216 -8.31 13.06 -10.24
CA GLU A 216 -9.07 11.83 -10.09
C GLU A 216 -8.21 10.68 -9.56
N GLU A 217 -7.00 10.51 -10.08
CA GLU A 217 -6.00 9.56 -9.57
C GLU A 217 -5.67 9.85 -8.10
N GLU A 218 -5.33 11.09 -7.75
CA GLU A 218 -5.05 11.49 -6.36
C GLU A 218 -6.25 11.25 -5.42
N ARG A 219 -7.48 11.45 -5.91
CA ARG A 219 -8.70 11.12 -5.15
C ARG A 219 -8.88 9.63 -4.98
N GLN A 220 -8.64 8.83 -6.03
CA GLN A 220 -8.73 7.38 -5.98
C GLN A 220 -7.68 6.80 -5.02
N GLU A 221 -6.42 7.24 -5.10
CA GLU A 221 -5.35 6.83 -4.19
C GLU A 221 -5.68 7.18 -2.74
N ARG A 222 -6.17 8.40 -2.50
CA ARG A 222 -6.61 8.82 -1.17
C ARG A 222 -7.74 7.95 -0.63
N GLN A 223 -8.72 7.63 -1.47
CA GLN A 223 -9.84 6.77 -1.10
C GLN A 223 -9.37 5.35 -0.76
N GLN A 224 -8.51 4.76 -1.59
CA GLN A 224 -7.91 3.44 -1.34
C GLN A 224 -7.11 3.41 -0.04
N ARG A 225 -6.32 4.46 0.22
CA ARG A 225 -5.55 4.59 1.46
C ARG A 225 -6.48 4.64 2.68
N LEU A 226 -7.54 5.44 2.62
CA LEU A 226 -8.51 5.57 3.71
C LEU A 226 -9.21 4.22 3.99
N GLU A 227 -9.59 3.50 2.94
CA GLU A 227 -10.20 2.16 3.07
C GLU A 227 -9.25 1.16 3.72
N ALA A 228 -7.97 1.19 3.33
CA ALA A 228 -6.95 0.34 3.93
C ALA A 228 -6.69 0.70 5.41
N GLU A 229 -6.61 1.99 5.75
CA GLU A 229 -6.44 2.44 7.14
C GLU A 229 -7.64 2.03 8.01
N ASN A 230 -8.87 2.21 7.51
CA ASN A 230 -10.09 1.74 8.17
C ASN A 230 -10.10 0.22 8.39
N LYS A 231 -9.54 -0.55 7.46
CA LYS A 231 -9.41 -2.00 7.60
C LYS A 231 -8.42 -2.37 8.70
N VAL A 232 -7.28 -1.67 8.78
CA VAL A 232 -6.29 -1.87 9.85
C VAL A 232 -6.89 -1.55 11.22
N GLU A 233 -7.60 -0.42 11.35
CA GLU A 233 -8.28 -0.05 12.59
C GLU A 233 -9.27 -1.14 13.05
N LYS A 234 -10.12 -1.62 12.14
CA LYS A 234 -11.08 -2.70 12.43
C LYS A 234 -10.38 -3.97 12.90
N ASN A 235 -9.31 -4.36 12.22
CA ASN A 235 -8.54 -5.56 12.59
C ASN A 235 -7.88 -5.43 13.96
N ILE A 236 -7.32 -4.26 14.28
CA ILE A 236 -6.77 -3.99 15.62
C ILE A 236 -7.87 -4.10 16.67
N GLY A 237 -9.01 -3.43 16.48
CA GLY A 237 -10.12 -3.48 17.42
C GLY A 237 -10.61 -4.90 17.68
N ALA A 238 -10.70 -5.73 16.63
CA ALA A 238 -11.07 -7.14 16.75
C ALA A 238 -9.99 -7.98 17.44
N LEU A 239 -8.70 -7.75 17.17
CA LEU A 239 -7.59 -8.45 17.83
C LEU A 239 -7.59 -8.15 19.33
N LEU A 240 -7.74 -6.88 19.71
CA LEU A 240 -7.78 -6.45 21.09
C LEU A 240 -9.04 -6.94 21.83
N ALA A 241 -10.09 -7.37 21.12
CA ALA A 241 -11.24 -7.99 21.73
C ALA A 241 -10.98 -9.43 22.20
N LEU A 242 -9.93 -10.09 21.70
CA LEU A 242 -9.57 -11.49 22.03
C LEU A 242 -8.76 -11.64 23.33
N VAL A 243 -8.25 -10.54 23.88
CA VAL A 243 -7.39 -10.52 25.09
C VAL A 243 -8.06 -9.89 26.30
#